data_AF-A0A5I1DA88-F1
#
_entry.id   AF-A0A5I1DA88-F1
#
_cell.length_a   1.000
_cell.length_b   1.000
_cell.length_c   1.000
_cell.angle_alpha   90.00
_cell.angle_beta   90.00
_cell.angle_gamma   90.00
#
_symmetry.space_group_name_H-M   'P 1'
#
loop_
_entity.id
_entity.type
_entity.pdbx_description
1 polymer ?
#
loop_
_entity_poly.entity_id
_entity_poly.type
_entity_poly.pdbx_seq_one_letter_code
_entity_poly.pdbx_strand_id
1 'polypeptide(L)'
;MSKLTHELDTIFSDILSGLSSAGIARTARTVGQEVRRSQQRRIRSQKNPDGSAWPQRKRRITRSQQGIKFIWNGEVRELKNWHGGRGKYGRTITGYDTDRNDIRTFYRSDIERYLAINTRSLRRDSTKKAPMFERLRTLRYLKMYPDQQGVSIGYSGVAARIARVHQYGLRDQVGPGAIAKYPQRELLGISAADERLIYNAVINSLGNAGK
;
A
#
# COMPACT_ATOMS: atom_id res chain seq x y z
N MET A 1 1.80 -23.07 -58.46
CA MET A 1 0.72 -22.21 -57.94
C MET A 1 0.00 -22.80 -56.73
N SER A 2 -0.27 -24.12 -56.63
CA SER A 2 -1.08 -24.69 -55.54
C SER A 2 -0.47 -24.67 -54.14
N LYS A 3 0.88 -24.73 -54.01
CA LYS A 3 1.53 -24.74 -52.69
C LYS A 3 1.38 -23.39 -51.95
N LEU A 4 1.50 -22.28 -52.67
CA LEU A 4 1.37 -20.92 -52.12
C LEU A 4 -0.07 -20.61 -51.68
N THR A 5 -1.08 -21.11 -52.40
CA THR A 5 -2.48 -20.91 -52.02
C THR A 5 -2.85 -21.70 -50.76
N HIS A 6 -2.37 -22.94 -50.64
CA HIS A 6 -2.59 -23.74 -49.42
C HIS A 6 -1.89 -23.17 -48.18
N GLU A 7 -0.74 -22.52 -48.34
CA GLU A 7 -0.07 -21.79 -47.24
C GLU A 7 -0.92 -20.61 -46.75
N LEU A 8 -1.53 -19.84 -47.67
CA LEU A 8 -2.44 -18.75 -47.32
C LEU A 8 -3.72 -19.26 -46.64
N ASP A 9 -4.34 -20.34 -47.15
CA ASP A 9 -5.53 -20.93 -46.56
C ASP A 9 -5.30 -21.40 -45.12
N THR A 10 -4.10 -21.94 -44.85
CA THR A 10 -3.68 -22.35 -43.50
C THR A 10 -3.57 -21.14 -42.58
N ILE A 11 -2.90 -20.07 -43.03
CA ILE A 11 -2.77 -18.82 -42.27
C ILE A 11 -4.13 -18.20 -41.95
N PHE A 12 -5.05 -18.14 -42.92
CA PHE A 12 -6.39 -17.61 -42.68
C PHE A 12 -7.22 -18.50 -41.73
N SER A 13 -7.08 -19.82 -41.85
CA SER A 13 -7.74 -20.76 -40.93
C SER A 13 -7.27 -20.58 -39.49
N ASP A 14 -5.98 -20.31 -39.29
CA ASP A 14 -5.41 -20.01 -37.97
C ASP A 14 -5.93 -18.67 -37.42
N ILE A 15 -5.98 -17.63 -38.24
CA ILE A 15 -6.55 -16.35 -37.83
C ILE A 15 -8.03 -16.51 -37.44
N LEU A 16 -8.82 -17.22 -38.25
CA LEU A 16 -10.24 -17.48 -37.95
C LEU A 16 -10.42 -18.30 -36.67
N SER A 17 -9.58 -19.30 -36.42
CA SER A 17 -9.65 -20.09 -35.19
C SER A 17 -9.19 -19.28 -33.96
N GLY A 18 -8.24 -18.36 -34.12
CA GLY A 18 -7.86 -17.37 -33.12
C GLY A 18 -8.95 -16.34 -32.81
N LEU A 19 -9.77 -15.98 -33.82
CA LEU A 19 -10.91 -15.07 -33.68
C LEU A 19 -12.21 -15.75 -33.22
N SER A 20 -12.25 -17.08 -33.16
CA SER A 20 -13.37 -17.81 -32.56
C SER A 20 -13.58 -17.40 -31.09
N SER A 21 -14.77 -17.60 -30.52
CA SER A 21 -15.04 -17.29 -29.10
C SER A 21 -14.06 -17.99 -28.14
N ALA A 22 -13.62 -19.21 -28.48
CA ALA A 22 -12.62 -19.95 -27.72
C ALA A 22 -11.20 -19.39 -27.92
N GLY A 23 -10.86 -18.96 -29.14
CA GLY A 23 -9.61 -18.25 -29.45
C GLY A 23 -9.50 -16.94 -28.67
N ILE A 24 -10.53 -16.09 -28.75
CA ILE A 24 -10.60 -14.82 -28.03
C ILE A 24 -10.49 -15.04 -26.51
N ALA A 25 -11.21 -16.01 -25.94
CA ALA A 25 -11.11 -16.30 -24.51
C ALA A 25 -9.70 -16.77 -24.10
N ARG A 26 -8.98 -17.51 -24.96
CA ARG A 26 -7.57 -17.89 -24.72
C ARG A 26 -6.67 -16.65 -24.76
N THR A 27 -6.78 -15.83 -25.80
CA THR A 27 -6.02 -14.57 -25.95
C THR A 27 -6.24 -13.64 -24.77
N ALA A 28 -7.50 -13.44 -24.38
CA ALA A 28 -7.90 -12.61 -23.24
C ALA A 28 -7.23 -13.06 -21.94
N ARG A 29 -7.18 -14.37 -21.67
CA ARG A 29 -6.48 -14.90 -20.49
C ARG A 29 -4.98 -14.59 -20.55
N THR A 30 -4.34 -14.80 -21.69
CA THR A 30 -2.91 -14.54 -21.87
C THR A 30 -2.59 -13.06 -21.66
N VAL A 31 -3.32 -12.17 -22.34
CA VAL A 31 -3.20 -10.71 -22.17
C VAL A 31 -3.43 -10.32 -20.71
N GLY A 32 -4.47 -10.86 -20.08
CA GLY A 32 -4.80 -10.60 -18.69
C GLY A 32 -3.68 -10.99 -17.73
N GLN A 33 -3.02 -12.12 -17.97
CA GLN A 33 -1.89 -12.57 -17.17
C GLN A 33 -0.68 -11.66 -17.32
N GLU A 34 -0.34 -11.25 -18.55
CA GLU A 34 0.79 -10.37 -18.81
C GLU A 34 0.58 -8.96 -18.25
N VAL A 35 -0.59 -8.37 -18.50
CA VAL A 35 -0.93 -7.06 -17.92
C VAL A 35 -0.91 -7.14 -16.41
N ARG A 36 -1.53 -8.16 -15.80
CA ARG A 36 -1.50 -8.33 -14.33
C ARG A 36 -0.07 -8.43 -13.81
N ARG A 37 0.80 -9.24 -14.43
CA ARG A 37 2.21 -9.36 -14.03
C ARG A 37 2.93 -8.01 -14.13
N SER A 38 2.67 -7.24 -15.18
CA SER A 38 3.26 -5.91 -15.33
C SER A 38 2.76 -4.94 -14.24
N GLN A 39 1.45 -4.87 -13.99
CA GLN A 39 0.89 -4.08 -12.88
C GLN A 39 1.54 -4.46 -11.54
N GLN A 40 1.74 -5.76 -11.29
CA GLN A 40 2.39 -6.24 -10.07
C GLN A 40 3.84 -5.76 -9.92
N ARG A 41 4.62 -5.82 -11.00
CA ARG A 41 6.00 -5.33 -11.04
C ARG A 41 6.03 -3.83 -10.81
N ARG A 42 5.15 -3.08 -11.48
CA ARG A 42 5.06 -1.62 -11.38
C ARG A 42 4.67 -1.16 -9.98
N ILE A 43 3.66 -1.79 -9.37
CA ILE A 43 3.26 -1.53 -7.97
C ILE A 43 4.41 -1.88 -7.01
N ARG A 44 5.10 -3.00 -7.23
CA ARG A 44 6.28 -3.38 -6.42
C ARG A 44 7.36 -2.30 -6.50
N SER A 45 7.59 -1.75 -7.69
CA SER A 45 8.55 -0.66 -7.94
C SER A 45 8.05 0.72 -7.52
N GLN A 46 6.82 0.86 -7.03
CA GLN A 46 6.21 2.12 -6.58
C GLN A 46 6.19 3.21 -7.66
N LYS A 47 5.83 2.85 -8.90
CA LYS A 47 5.78 3.78 -10.05
C LYS A 47 4.37 3.89 -10.63
N ASN A 48 4.05 5.02 -11.23
CA ASN A 48 2.88 5.22 -12.10
C ASN A 48 3.09 4.59 -13.49
N PRO A 49 2.04 4.45 -14.31
CA PRO A 49 2.13 3.92 -15.69
C PRO A 49 3.06 4.71 -16.60
N ASP A 50 3.17 6.02 -16.40
CA ASP A 50 4.13 6.91 -17.10
C ASP A 50 5.60 6.71 -16.66
N GLY A 51 5.83 5.87 -15.64
CA GLY A 51 7.15 5.60 -15.08
C GLY A 51 7.56 6.52 -13.92
N SER A 52 6.80 7.57 -13.62
CA SER A 52 7.07 8.48 -12.50
C SER A 52 6.96 7.76 -11.14
N ALA A 53 7.76 8.16 -10.16
CA ALA A 53 7.71 7.56 -8.82
C ALA A 53 6.46 8.04 -8.06
N TRP A 54 5.84 7.13 -7.28
CA TRP A 54 4.73 7.52 -6.43
C TRP A 54 5.13 8.51 -5.34
N PRO A 55 4.22 9.43 -4.97
CA PRO A 55 4.40 10.26 -3.80
C PRO A 55 4.66 9.42 -2.54
N GLN A 56 5.73 9.75 -1.81
CA GLN A 56 6.12 9.00 -0.61
C GLN A 56 5.07 9.09 0.51
N ARG A 57 5.17 8.19 1.49
CA ARG A 57 4.35 8.26 2.70
C ARG A 57 4.70 9.54 3.47
N LYS A 58 3.68 10.21 4.04
CA LYS A 58 3.92 11.33 4.94
C LYS A 58 4.73 10.85 6.15
N ARG A 59 5.80 11.59 6.48
CA ARG A 59 6.64 11.26 7.63
C ARG A 59 5.84 11.35 8.93
N ARG A 60 5.92 10.31 9.75
CA ARG A 60 5.31 10.26 11.08
C ARG A 60 6.39 10.50 12.13
N ILE A 61 6.51 11.75 12.53
CA ILE A 61 7.45 12.17 13.58
C ILE A 61 6.67 12.19 14.90
N THR A 62 7.04 11.29 15.82
CA THR A 62 6.53 11.31 17.19
C THR A 62 7.48 12.14 18.05
N ARG A 63 6.92 13.04 18.85
CA ARG A 63 7.66 13.81 19.86
C ARG A 63 7.34 13.22 21.23
N SER A 64 8.38 12.96 22.01
CA SER A 64 8.25 12.51 23.41
C SER A 64 9.23 13.29 24.27
N GLN A 65 8.94 13.46 25.56
CA GLN A 65 9.92 14.05 26.48
C GLN A 65 10.96 12.99 26.89
N GLN A 66 12.22 13.38 27.08
CA GLN A 66 13.27 12.47 27.57
C GLN A 66 12.90 11.83 28.91
N GLY A 67 12.26 12.59 29.80
CA GLY A 67 11.62 12.07 31.01
C GLY A 67 12.05 12.81 32.28
N ILE A 68 11.47 12.41 33.40
CA ILE A 68 11.82 12.88 34.74
C ILE A 68 12.16 11.67 35.60
N LYS A 69 13.23 11.77 36.39
CA LYS A 69 13.66 10.75 37.34
C LYS A 69 13.67 11.32 38.75
N PHE A 70 13.07 10.61 39.70
CA PHE A 70 12.92 11.05 41.09
C PHE A 70 12.82 9.86 42.05
N ILE A 71 12.95 10.10 43.35
CA ILE A 71 12.78 9.12 44.41
C ILE A 71 11.39 9.29 45.04
N TRP A 72 10.67 8.19 45.19
CA TRP A 72 9.35 8.13 45.80
C TRP A 72 9.23 6.81 46.58
N ASN A 73 8.91 6.90 47.87
CA ASN A 73 8.88 5.76 48.80
C ASN A 73 10.17 4.93 48.75
N GLY A 74 11.34 5.60 48.74
CA GLY A 74 12.65 4.95 48.63
C GLY A 74 12.98 4.31 47.27
N GLU A 75 12.05 4.27 46.32
CA GLU A 75 12.27 3.73 44.97
C GLU A 75 12.57 4.87 43.97
N VAL A 76 13.51 4.63 43.06
CA VAL A 76 13.70 5.50 41.89
C VAL A 76 12.57 5.24 40.89
N ARG A 77 11.96 6.32 40.40
CA ARG A 77 10.94 6.31 39.34
C ARG A 77 11.41 7.09 38.14
N GLU A 78 11.17 6.56 36.96
CA GLU A 78 11.37 7.26 35.69
C GLU A 78 10.07 7.40 34.91
N LEU A 79 9.65 8.64 34.65
CA LEU A 79 8.45 8.93 33.85
C LEU A 79 8.82 9.55 32.51
N LYS A 80 8.18 9.06 31.43
CA LYS A 80 8.22 9.66 30.08
C LYS A 80 6.88 10.31 29.74
N ASN A 81 6.91 11.28 28.83
CA ASN A 81 5.73 12.03 28.39
C ASN A 81 4.89 12.57 29.56
N TRP A 82 5.57 13.10 30.56
CA TRP A 82 4.94 13.49 31.80
C TRP A 82 4.38 14.91 31.70
N HIS A 83 3.34 15.19 32.47
CA HIS A 83 2.78 16.53 32.61
C HIS A 83 2.51 16.84 34.08
N GLY A 84 2.52 18.12 34.40
CA GLY A 84 2.00 18.59 35.68
C GLY A 84 0.49 18.52 35.70
N GLY A 85 -0.07 18.36 36.90
CA GLY A 85 -1.50 18.46 37.14
C GLY A 85 -1.79 18.97 38.54
N ARG A 86 -3.07 18.95 38.91
CA ARG A 86 -3.53 19.23 40.28
C ARG A 86 -4.53 18.16 40.66
N GLY A 87 -4.19 17.36 41.67
CA GLY A 87 -5.08 16.39 42.30
C GLY A 87 -5.69 16.96 43.58
N LYS A 88 -6.44 16.11 44.29
CA LYS A 88 -7.11 16.46 45.55
C LYS A 88 -6.15 17.04 46.60
N TYR A 89 -4.94 16.48 46.68
CA TYR A 89 -3.95 16.84 47.70
C TYR A 89 -2.85 17.79 47.20
N GLY A 90 -3.00 18.38 46.02
CA GLY A 90 -2.08 19.39 45.50
C GLY A 90 -1.50 19.07 44.13
N ARG A 91 -0.29 19.56 43.86
CA ARG A 91 0.34 19.45 42.52
C ARG A 91 0.78 18.02 42.26
N THR A 92 0.46 17.49 41.09
CA THR A 92 0.84 16.15 40.67
C THR A 92 1.82 16.18 39.50
N ILE A 93 2.45 15.03 39.27
CA ILE A 93 3.18 14.69 38.05
C ILE A 93 2.59 13.36 37.56
N THR A 94 2.04 13.37 36.35
CA THR A 94 1.48 12.20 35.71
C THR A 94 2.29 11.88 34.47
N GLY A 95 2.65 10.63 34.25
CA GLY A 95 3.40 10.22 33.07
C GLY A 95 3.46 8.71 32.94
N TYR A 96 4.05 8.24 31.85
CA TYR A 96 4.28 6.82 31.62
C TYR A 96 5.50 6.36 32.42
N ASP A 97 5.28 5.54 33.44
CA ASP A 97 6.32 4.94 34.27
C ASP A 97 6.99 3.81 33.50
N THR A 98 8.28 3.97 33.19
CA THR A 98 9.00 2.97 32.40
C THR A 98 9.31 1.70 33.18
N ASP A 99 9.37 1.80 34.51
CA ASP A 99 9.73 0.68 35.39
C ASP A 99 8.49 -0.16 35.70
N ARG A 100 7.30 0.46 35.73
CA ARG A 100 6.01 -0.20 35.98
C ARG A 100 5.15 -0.40 34.74
N ASN A 101 5.60 0.08 33.57
CA ASN A 101 4.96 -0.07 32.26
C ASN A 101 3.50 0.44 32.21
N ASP A 102 3.17 1.47 32.99
CA ASP A 102 1.81 2.01 33.14
C ASP A 102 1.81 3.53 33.37
N ILE A 103 0.67 4.19 33.15
CA ILE A 103 0.50 5.61 33.44
C ILE A 103 0.29 5.79 34.95
N ARG A 104 1.20 6.53 35.59
CA ARG A 104 1.16 6.77 37.02
C ARG A 104 1.16 8.25 37.34
N THR A 105 0.48 8.57 38.43
CA THR A 105 0.39 9.92 38.99
C THR A 105 1.02 9.93 40.37
N PHE A 106 1.94 10.85 40.59
CA PHE A 106 2.61 11.07 41.87
C PHE A 106 2.32 12.49 42.36
N TYR A 107 2.03 12.65 43.65
CA TYR A 107 1.98 13.99 44.24
C TYR A 107 3.39 14.52 44.42
N ARG A 108 3.61 15.78 44.06
CA ARG A 108 4.93 16.41 44.18
C ARG A 108 5.41 16.54 45.61
N SER A 109 4.48 16.59 46.58
CA SER A 109 4.75 16.57 48.01
C SER A 109 5.40 15.28 48.47
N ASP A 110 5.10 14.17 47.79
CA ASP A 110 5.52 12.82 48.18
C ASP A 110 6.83 12.43 47.50
N ILE A 111 7.34 13.30 46.62
CA ILE A 111 8.61 13.08 45.93
C ILE A 111 9.72 13.55 46.86
N GLU A 112 10.51 12.58 47.34
CA GLU A 112 11.62 12.82 48.26
C GLU A 112 12.73 13.63 47.60
N ARG A 113 13.07 13.31 46.35
CA ARG A 113 14.15 13.98 45.61
C ARG A 113 14.02 13.83 44.11
N TYR A 114 14.22 14.92 43.37
CA TYR A 114 14.40 14.86 41.92
C TYR A 114 15.86 14.53 41.59
N LEU A 115 16.07 13.51 40.76
CA LEU A 115 17.38 13.10 40.27
C LEU A 115 17.71 13.74 38.92
N ALA A 116 16.71 13.85 38.02
CA ALA A 116 16.87 14.53 36.73
C ALA A 116 15.52 15.02 36.19
N ILE A 117 15.48 16.21 35.61
CA ILE A 117 14.29 16.75 34.92
C ILE A 117 14.68 17.08 33.47
N ASN A 118 14.45 16.15 32.54
CA ASN A 118 14.80 16.31 31.13
C ASN A 118 13.56 16.63 30.29
N THR A 119 13.33 17.92 30.06
CA THR A 119 12.21 18.43 29.25
C THR A 119 12.50 18.45 27.75
N ARG A 120 13.72 18.08 27.32
CA ARG A 120 14.09 18.03 25.91
C ARG A 120 13.18 17.07 25.14
N SER A 121 12.66 17.54 23.99
CA SER A 121 11.84 16.70 23.12
C SER A 121 12.72 15.72 22.33
N LEU A 122 12.55 14.42 22.54
CA LEU A 122 13.01 13.37 21.65
C LEU A 122 12.12 13.34 20.41
N ARG A 123 12.73 13.49 19.24
CA ARG A 123 12.07 13.30 17.94
C ARG A 123 12.40 11.90 17.44
N ARG A 124 11.38 11.04 17.29
CA ARG A 124 11.53 9.72 16.69
C ARG A 124 10.76 9.64 15.39
N ASP A 125 11.44 9.29 14.30
CA ASP A 125 10.78 8.95 13.04
C ASP A 125 10.21 7.53 13.14
N SER A 126 8.89 7.41 13.09
CA SER A 126 8.15 6.16 13.13
C SER A 126 7.48 5.83 11.78
N THR A 127 7.93 6.49 10.71
CA THR A 127 7.43 6.24 9.35
C THR A 127 7.72 4.81 8.94
N LYS A 128 6.69 4.08 8.49
CA LYS A 128 6.86 2.73 7.94
C LYS A 128 7.76 2.78 6.70
N LYS A 129 8.82 1.97 6.70
CA LYS A 129 9.76 1.83 5.58
C LYS A 129 9.32 0.81 4.52
N ALA A 130 8.31 -0.02 4.83
CA ALA A 130 7.80 -1.01 3.88
C ALA A 130 7.12 -0.34 2.67
N PRO A 131 7.34 -0.86 1.44
CA PRO A 131 6.61 -0.49 0.24
C PRO A 131 5.09 -0.37 0.44
N MET A 132 4.43 0.54 -0.29
CA MET A 132 2.98 0.63 -0.28
C MET A 132 2.35 -0.49 -1.11
N PHE A 133 1.14 -0.91 -0.73
CA PHE A 133 0.31 -1.81 -1.53
C PHE A 133 0.91 -3.20 -1.81
N GLU A 134 1.86 -3.66 -0.98
CA GLU A 134 2.45 -5.00 -1.12
C GLU A 134 1.41 -6.12 -1.15
N ARG A 135 0.37 -6.02 -0.31
CA ARG A 135 -0.73 -6.97 -0.31
C ARG A 135 -1.62 -6.80 -1.54
N LEU A 136 -1.98 -5.56 -1.88
CA LEU A 136 -2.87 -5.27 -3.02
C LEU A 136 -2.32 -5.81 -4.34
N ARG A 137 -1.01 -5.76 -4.58
CA ARG A 137 -0.45 -6.36 -5.82
C ARG A 137 -0.62 -7.88 -5.91
N THR A 138 -0.80 -8.60 -4.81
CA THR A 138 -0.87 -10.07 -4.87
C THR A 138 -2.10 -10.58 -5.63
N LEU A 139 -2.02 -11.81 -6.14
CA LEU A 139 -3.09 -12.47 -6.90
C LEU A 139 -4.41 -12.56 -6.13
N ARG A 140 -4.34 -12.57 -4.78
CA ARG A 140 -5.51 -12.57 -3.91
C ARG A 140 -6.37 -11.32 -4.07
N TYR A 141 -5.76 -10.18 -4.38
CA TYR A 141 -6.43 -8.88 -4.44
C TYR A 141 -6.52 -8.31 -5.85
N LEU A 142 -5.44 -8.39 -6.64
CA LEU A 142 -5.43 -7.97 -8.04
C LEU A 142 -5.97 -9.11 -8.91
N LYS A 143 -7.28 -9.10 -9.12
CA LYS A 143 -8.03 -10.15 -9.81
C LYS A 143 -8.14 -9.87 -11.30
N MET A 144 -8.27 -10.95 -12.05
CA MET A 144 -8.59 -10.93 -13.48
C MET A 144 -9.95 -11.58 -13.69
N TYR A 145 -10.69 -11.06 -14.65
CA TYR A 145 -12.00 -11.52 -15.07
C TYR A 145 -11.98 -11.63 -16.60
N PRO A 146 -11.51 -12.76 -17.14
CA PRO A 146 -11.57 -13.02 -18.57
C PRO A 146 -12.99 -13.41 -18.99
N ASP A 147 -13.45 -12.90 -20.12
CA ASP A 147 -14.71 -13.23 -20.76
C ASP A 147 -14.52 -13.50 -22.26
N GLN A 148 -15.62 -13.63 -23.02
CA GLN A 148 -15.57 -13.89 -24.47
C GLN A 148 -15.26 -12.65 -25.31
N GLN A 149 -15.26 -11.46 -24.71
CA GLN A 149 -15.05 -10.16 -25.37
C GLN A 149 -13.68 -9.57 -25.02
N GLY A 150 -13.03 -10.07 -23.97
CA GLY A 150 -11.73 -9.62 -23.51
C GLY A 150 -11.44 -9.99 -22.06
N VAL A 151 -10.73 -9.12 -21.37
CA VAL A 151 -10.34 -9.34 -19.98
C VAL A 151 -10.36 -8.04 -19.19
N SER A 152 -10.96 -8.10 -18.00
CA SER A 152 -10.91 -7.02 -17.02
C SER A 152 -9.95 -7.37 -15.88
N ILE A 153 -9.17 -6.38 -15.42
CA ILE A 153 -8.27 -6.53 -14.27
C ILE A 153 -8.59 -5.44 -13.25
N GLY A 154 -8.71 -5.84 -11.99
CA GLY A 154 -8.96 -4.87 -10.93
C GLY A 154 -9.06 -5.49 -9.56
N TYR A 155 -9.78 -4.77 -8.71
CA TYR A 155 -9.95 -5.08 -7.30
C TYR A 155 -11.44 -5.20 -6.97
N SER A 156 -11.78 -5.93 -5.91
CA SER A 156 -13.16 -6.08 -5.43
C SER A 156 -13.29 -5.69 -3.94
N GLY A 157 -14.50 -5.32 -3.50
CA GLY A 157 -14.82 -5.02 -2.10
C GLY A 157 -13.94 -3.92 -1.49
N VAL A 158 -13.44 -4.14 -0.28
CA VAL A 158 -12.59 -3.16 0.43
C VAL A 158 -11.30 -2.84 -0.33
N ALA A 159 -10.72 -3.83 -1.04
CA ALA A 159 -9.53 -3.60 -1.85
C ALA A 159 -9.82 -2.63 -3.01
N ALA A 160 -10.99 -2.72 -3.63
CA ALA A 160 -11.43 -1.79 -4.66
C ALA A 160 -11.60 -0.38 -4.13
N ARG A 161 -12.19 -0.22 -2.94
CA ARG A 161 -12.33 1.07 -2.27
C ARG A 161 -10.97 1.73 -2.04
N ILE A 162 -10.03 1.00 -1.43
CA ILE A 162 -8.66 1.49 -1.19
C ILE A 162 -7.98 1.84 -2.50
N ALA A 163 -8.05 0.94 -3.49
CA ALA A 163 -7.40 1.15 -4.78
C ALA A 163 -7.95 2.40 -5.48
N ARG A 164 -9.27 2.59 -5.48
CA ARG A 164 -9.93 3.78 -6.05
C ARG A 164 -9.50 5.07 -5.37
N VAL A 165 -9.43 5.08 -4.04
CA VAL A 165 -8.97 6.26 -3.27
C VAL A 165 -7.57 6.68 -3.72
N HIS A 166 -6.67 5.72 -3.89
CA HIS A 166 -5.31 6.02 -4.34
C HIS A 166 -5.21 6.31 -5.83
N GLN A 167 -5.97 5.61 -6.67
CA GLN A 167 -6.01 5.79 -8.12
C GLN A 167 -6.35 7.23 -8.50
N TYR A 168 -7.28 7.86 -7.78
CA TYR A 168 -7.78 9.20 -8.09
C TYR A 168 -7.43 10.25 -7.02
N GLY A 169 -6.62 9.91 -6.02
CA GLY A 169 -6.23 10.85 -4.95
C GLY A 169 -7.41 11.37 -4.11
N LEU A 170 -8.36 10.48 -3.78
CA LEU A 170 -9.58 10.83 -3.06
C LEU A 170 -9.34 11.00 -1.56
N ARG A 171 -10.41 11.38 -0.85
CA ARG A 171 -10.48 11.40 0.61
C ARG A 171 -10.99 10.06 1.14
N ASP A 172 -10.47 9.62 2.27
CA ASP A 172 -11.00 8.44 2.99
C ASP A 172 -10.91 8.67 4.50
N GLN A 173 -11.74 7.94 5.24
CA GLN A 173 -11.77 8.01 6.69
C GLN A 173 -10.62 7.17 7.28
N VAL A 174 -9.81 7.79 8.14
CA VAL A 174 -8.62 7.16 8.77
C VAL A 174 -8.79 6.88 10.26
N GLY A 175 -9.92 7.32 10.83
CA GLY A 175 -10.34 7.09 12.20
C GLY A 175 -11.70 7.74 12.47
N PRO A 176 -12.30 7.57 13.65
CA PRO A 176 -13.54 8.26 14.02
C PRO A 176 -13.41 9.78 13.82
N GLY A 177 -14.24 10.37 12.95
CA GLY A 177 -14.21 11.80 12.60
C GLY A 177 -12.97 12.29 11.83
N ALA A 178 -11.98 11.45 11.56
CA ALA A 178 -10.73 11.86 10.92
C ALA A 178 -10.73 11.48 9.43
N ILE A 179 -10.70 12.48 8.55
CA ILE A 179 -10.66 12.31 7.08
C ILE A 179 -9.29 12.76 6.56
N ALA A 180 -8.67 11.94 5.71
CA ALA A 180 -7.42 12.28 5.04
C ALA A 180 -7.60 12.32 3.52
N LYS A 181 -7.03 13.32 2.85
CA LYS A 181 -6.86 13.34 1.39
C LYS A 181 -5.56 12.61 1.03
N TYR A 182 -5.64 11.69 0.08
CA TYR A 182 -4.48 10.96 -0.40
C TYR A 182 -3.94 11.57 -1.69
N PRO A 183 -2.61 11.57 -1.90
CA PRO A 183 -2.07 11.88 -3.22
C PRO A 183 -2.32 10.71 -4.17
N GLN A 184 -2.44 11.04 -5.46
CA GLN A 184 -2.65 10.08 -6.55
C GLN A 184 -1.48 9.11 -6.66
N ARG A 185 -1.81 7.83 -6.73
CA ARG A 185 -0.90 6.70 -6.96
C ARG A 185 -1.66 5.73 -7.85
N GLU A 186 -1.36 5.75 -9.14
CA GLU A 186 -2.11 4.97 -10.13
C GLU A 186 -1.72 3.50 -10.01
N LEU A 187 -2.60 2.71 -9.41
CA LEU A 187 -2.42 1.27 -9.19
C LEU A 187 -2.77 0.45 -10.43
N LEU A 188 -3.73 0.93 -11.21
CA LEU A 188 -4.14 0.37 -12.49
C LEU A 188 -3.86 1.40 -13.57
N GLY A 189 -3.40 0.94 -14.73
CA GLY A 189 -3.14 1.80 -15.88
C GLY A 189 -2.17 1.14 -16.83
N ILE A 190 -2.38 1.33 -18.13
CA ILE A 190 -1.59 0.71 -19.18
C ILE A 190 -0.44 1.67 -19.52
N SER A 191 0.80 1.22 -19.32
CA SER A 191 1.99 1.94 -19.78
C SER A 191 2.26 1.68 -21.25
N ALA A 192 3.11 2.49 -21.89
CA ALA A 192 3.55 2.22 -23.27
C ALA A 192 4.24 0.84 -23.43
N ALA A 193 4.88 0.33 -22.37
CA ALA A 193 5.44 -1.02 -22.37
C ALA A 193 4.33 -2.09 -22.29
N ASP A 194 3.26 -1.82 -21.54
CA ASP A 194 2.09 -2.69 -21.46
C ASP A 194 1.37 -2.75 -22.80
N GLU A 195 1.18 -1.62 -23.49
CA GLU A 195 0.59 -1.60 -24.83
C GLU A 195 1.33 -2.52 -25.79
N ARG A 196 2.66 -2.39 -25.87
CA ARG A 196 3.49 -3.28 -26.71
C ARG A 196 3.36 -4.75 -26.32
N LEU A 197 3.33 -5.05 -25.01
CA LEU A 197 3.13 -6.41 -24.52
C LEU A 197 1.75 -6.96 -24.93
N ILE A 198 0.71 -6.15 -24.83
CA ILE A 198 -0.65 -6.51 -25.22
C ILE A 198 -0.69 -6.79 -26.73
N TYR A 199 -0.15 -5.89 -27.56
CA TYR A 199 -0.11 -6.08 -29.02
C TYR A 199 0.61 -7.38 -29.40
N ASN A 200 1.80 -7.62 -28.84
CA ASN A 200 2.56 -8.83 -29.11
C ASN A 200 1.80 -10.09 -28.66
N ALA A 201 1.16 -10.05 -27.48
CA ALA A 201 0.38 -11.18 -26.98
C ALA A 201 -0.83 -11.50 -27.88
N VAL A 202 -1.51 -10.48 -28.41
CA VAL A 202 -2.62 -10.64 -29.33
C VAL A 202 -2.14 -11.20 -30.67
N ILE A 203 -1.12 -10.60 -31.29
CA ILE A 203 -0.58 -11.07 -32.58
C ILE A 203 -0.10 -12.52 -32.48
N ASN A 204 0.66 -12.85 -31.43
CA ASN A 204 1.14 -14.23 -31.22
C ASN A 204 0.01 -15.23 -31.01
N SER A 205 -1.12 -14.81 -30.41
CA SER A 205 -2.27 -15.69 -30.22
C SER A 205 -3.03 -15.99 -31.51
N LEU A 206 -3.00 -15.06 -32.48
CA LEU A 206 -3.61 -15.25 -33.80
C LEU A 206 -2.74 -16.12 -34.70
N GLY A 207 -1.41 -16.02 -34.59
CA GLY A 207 -0.47 -16.80 -35.41
C GLY A 207 -0.15 -18.22 -34.90
N ASN A 208 -0.56 -18.59 -33.68
CA ASN A 208 -0.32 -19.91 -33.09
C ASN A 208 -1.57 -20.80 -33.02
N ALA A 209 -2.69 -20.38 -33.60
CA ALA A 209 -3.93 -21.15 -33.51
C ALA A 209 -3.95 -22.44 -34.36
N GLY A 210 -2.88 -22.67 -35.14
CA GLY A 210 -2.61 -23.87 -35.95
C GLY A 210 -1.49 -24.80 -35.45
N LYS A 211 -1.13 -24.76 -34.16
CA LYS A 211 -0.27 -25.79 -33.53
C LYS A 211 -1.04 -26.67 -32.57
#